data_AF-A0AAE3XG64-F1
#
_entry.id   AF-A0AAE3XG64-F1
#
_cell.length_a   1.000
_cell.length_b   1.000
_cell.length_c   1.000
_cell.angle_alpha   90.00
_cell.angle_beta   90.00
_cell.angle_gamma   90.00
#
_symmetry.space_group_name_H-M   'P 1'
#
loop_
_entity.id
_entity.type
_entity.pdbx_description
1 polymer ?
#
loop_
_entity_poly.entity_id
_entity_poly.type
_entity_poly.pdbx_seq_one_letter_code
_entity_poly.pdbx_strand_id
1 'polypeptide(L)'
;MTLSAHALLLLNAQRHDLDDRPDERSVARDWAHHVADARAQGWVVAFVQWDAPHGAGWDTFSKDWTLHPDFRAEQGDVLVRAELPDAFAGSELAAQLHARAVQRLHLLALSGTPALDATLASAGEQGFRIESLEVPA
;
A
#
# COMPACT_ATOMS: atom_id res chain seq x y z
N MET A 1 11.95 20.11 16.85
CA MET A 1 11.80 19.68 15.45
C MET A 1 10.78 18.57 15.44
N THR A 2 9.57 18.83 14.95
CA THR A 2 8.51 17.81 14.86
C THR A 2 8.87 16.86 13.73
N LEU A 3 9.39 15.68 14.07
CA LEU A 3 9.49 14.54 13.16
C LEU A 3 8.05 14.16 12.79
N SER A 4 7.52 14.73 11.72
CA SER A 4 6.27 14.21 11.14
C SER A 4 6.66 12.87 10.51
N ALA A 5 6.23 11.75 11.10
CA ALA A 5 6.54 10.45 10.53
C ALA A 5 5.62 10.22 9.32
N HIS A 6 6.23 9.95 8.17
CA HIS A 6 5.55 9.67 6.92
C HIS A 6 5.44 8.16 6.71
N ALA A 7 4.42 7.73 5.97
CA ALA A 7 4.35 6.38 5.44
C ALA A 7 4.01 6.38 3.94
N LEU A 8 4.57 5.41 3.23
CA LEU A 8 4.20 5.04 1.87
C LEU A 8 3.30 3.80 1.93
N LEU A 9 2.05 3.95 1.52
CA LEU A 9 1.04 2.89 1.52
C LEU A 9 0.81 2.37 0.10
N LEU A 10 1.01 1.07 -0.10
CA LEU A 10 0.81 0.38 -1.37
C LEU A 10 -0.48 -0.45 -1.34
N LEU A 11 -1.41 -0.16 -2.25
CA LEU A 11 -2.72 -0.80 -2.32
C LEU A 11 -2.88 -1.82 -3.44
N ASN A 12 -1.93 -1.96 -4.36
CA ASN A 12 -2.06 -2.91 -5.48
C ASN A 12 -0.71 -3.54 -5.80
N ALA A 13 -0.07 -4.05 -4.76
CA ALA A 13 1.28 -4.63 -4.84
C ALA A 13 1.25 -6.16 -4.97
N GLN A 14 0.09 -6.79 -5.14
CA GLN A 14 -0.02 -8.25 -5.31
C GLN A 14 0.13 -8.66 -6.77
N ARG A 15 0.50 -9.92 -7.00
CA ARG A 15 0.68 -10.46 -8.35
C ARG A 15 -0.61 -10.37 -9.16
N HIS A 16 -1.76 -10.70 -8.60
CA HIS A 16 -3.04 -10.62 -9.32
C HIS A 16 -3.42 -9.19 -9.75
N ASP A 17 -2.88 -8.16 -9.11
CA ASP A 17 -3.10 -6.76 -9.51
C ASP A 17 -2.27 -6.38 -10.73
N LEU A 18 -1.04 -6.92 -10.83
CA LEU A 18 -0.01 -6.41 -11.73
C LEU A 18 0.37 -7.36 -12.86
N ASP A 19 0.41 -8.67 -12.61
CA ASP A 19 0.74 -9.68 -13.62
C ASP A 19 -0.22 -9.52 -14.83
N ASP A 20 0.32 -9.71 -16.04
CA ASP A 20 -0.39 -9.62 -17.33
C ASP A 20 -0.89 -8.22 -17.72
N ARG A 21 -0.61 -7.18 -16.91
CA ARG A 21 -0.87 -5.80 -17.32
C ARG A 21 0.09 -5.37 -18.44
N PRO A 22 -0.36 -4.58 -19.43
CA PRO A 22 0.50 -4.06 -20.48
C PRO A 22 1.59 -3.11 -19.95
N ASP A 23 1.35 -2.47 -18.81
CA ASP A 23 2.24 -1.51 -18.14
C ASP A 23 2.92 -2.08 -16.89
N GLU A 24 2.77 -3.38 -16.58
CA GLU A 24 3.29 -4.07 -15.38
C GLU A 24 4.71 -3.62 -15.04
N ARG A 25 5.64 -3.77 -15.99
CA ARG A 25 7.06 -3.49 -15.80
C ARG A 25 7.35 -2.02 -15.48
N SER A 26 6.57 -1.09 -16.04
CA SER A 26 6.78 0.34 -15.75
C SER A 26 6.26 0.66 -14.36
N VAL A 27 5.02 0.26 -14.06
CA VAL A 27 4.37 0.50 -12.77
C VAL A 27 5.19 -0.12 -11.64
N ALA A 28 5.56 -1.40 -11.76
CA ALA A 28 6.32 -2.10 -10.73
C ALA A 28 7.68 -1.45 -10.47
N ARG A 29 8.41 -1.07 -11.52
CA ARG A 29 9.70 -0.36 -11.39
C ARG A 29 9.54 1.00 -10.73
N ASP A 30 8.59 1.80 -11.19
CA ASP A 30 8.41 3.17 -10.70
C ASP A 30 7.98 3.14 -9.22
N TRP A 31 7.10 2.22 -8.85
CA TRP A 31 6.70 2.01 -7.45
C TRP A 31 7.84 1.45 -6.59
N ALA A 32 8.66 0.54 -7.13
CA ALA A 32 9.82 0.02 -6.41
C ALA A 32 10.86 1.12 -6.12
N HIS A 33 11.03 2.09 -7.04
CA HIS A 33 11.84 3.28 -6.79
C HIS A 33 11.27 4.10 -5.62
N HIS A 34 9.97 4.37 -5.60
CA HIS A 34 9.35 5.09 -4.47
C HIS A 34 9.47 4.34 -3.14
N VAL A 35 9.36 3.01 -3.15
CA VAL A 35 9.60 2.17 -1.96
C VAL A 35 11.04 2.32 -1.47
N ALA A 36 12.02 2.27 -2.37
CA ALA A 36 13.42 2.47 -2.03
C ALA A 36 13.68 3.87 -1.46
N ASP A 37 13.11 4.91 -2.07
CA ASP A 37 13.25 6.30 -1.63
C ASP A 37 12.58 6.55 -0.27
N ALA A 38 11.40 5.99 -0.05
CA ALA A 38 10.71 6.07 1.24
C ALA A 38 11.55 5.44 2.35
N ARG A 39 12.12 4.25 2.11
CA ARG A 39 13.02 3.59 3.06
C ARG A 39 14.29 4.39 3.31
N ALA A 40 14.91 4.95 2.27
CA ALA A 40 16.11 5.79 2.40
C ALA A 40 15.86 7.04 3.25
N GLN A 41 14.63 7.55 3.25
CA GLN A 41 14.19 8.68 4.08
C GLN A 41 13.68 8.27 5.48
N GLY A 42 13.68 6.97 5.79
CA GLY A 42 13.18 6.44 7.06
C GLY A 42 11.66 6.49 7.22
N TRP A 43 10.92 6.56 6.11
CA TRP A 43 9.47 6.47 6.13
C TRP A 43 9.03 5.03 6.39
N VAL A 44 7.85 4.85 6.96
CA VAL A 44 7.24 3.52 7.11
C VAL A 44 6.71 3.09 5.74
N VAL A 45 7.11 1.92 5.23
CA VAL A 45 6.45 1.33 4.06
C VAL A 45 5.37 0.37 4.55
N ALA A 46 4.17 0.51 4.00
CA ALA A 46 3.02 -0.32 4.31
C ALA A 46 2.48 -0.98 3.05
N PHE A 47 2.41 -2.31 3.04
CA PHE A 47 1.77 -3.10 2.00
C PHE A 47 0.44 -3.62 2.51
N VAL A 48 -0.61 -3.41 1.73
CA VAL A 48 -1.89 -4.04 1.96
C VAL A 48 -2.00 -5.26 1.04
N GLN A 49 -2.36 -6.39 1.63
CA GLN A 49 -2.52 -7.66 0.94
C GLN A 49 -3.98 -8.11 1.12
N TRP A 50 -4.77 -8.00 0.05
CA TRP A 50 -6.16 -8.41 0.05
C TRP A 50 -6.28 -9.92 -0.06
N ASP A 51 -7.21 -10.47 0.72
CA ASP A 51 -7.71 -11.82 0.52
C ASP A 51 -8.67 -11.88 -0.68
N ALA A 52 -8.74 -13.04 -1.32
CA ALA A 52 -9.60 -13.26 -2.47
C ALA A 52 -11.07 -13.12 -2.04
N PRO A 53 -11.86 -12.23 -2.68
CA PRO A 53 -13.29 -12.24 -2.48
C PRO A 53 -13.88 -13.54 -3.04
N HIS A 54 -15.04 -13.94 -2.52
CA HIS A 54 -15.71 -15.14 -2.99
C HIS A 54 -16.01 -15.05 -4.50
N GLY A 55 -15.55 -16.04 -5.27
CA GLY A 55 -15.72 -16.08 -6.72
C GLY A 55 -14.70 -15.28 -7.53
N ALA A 56 -13.63 -14.77 -6.89
CA ALA A 56 -12.49 -14.22 -7.61
C ALA A 56 -11.82 -15.27 -8.53
N GLY A 57 -11.12 -14.79 -9.55
CA GLY A 57 -10.32 -15.64 -10.45
C GLY A 57 -9.00 -16.12 -9.84
N TRP A 58 -8.75 -15.85 -8.57
CA TRP A 58 -7.54 -16.16 -7.82
C TRP A 58 -7.91 -16.49 -6.37
N ASP A 59 -7.04 -17.24 -5.68
CA ASP A 59 -7.30 -17.71 -4.31
C ASP A 59 -6.35 -17.10 -3.28
N THR A 60 -6.82 -16.84 -2.06
CA THR A 60 -5.95 -16.51 -0.93
C THR A 60 -4.92 -17.61 -0.69
N PHE A 61 -3.68 -17.25 -0.38
CA PHE A 61 -2.53 -18.16 -0.25
C PHE A 61 -2.04 -18.82 -1.55
N SER A 62 -2.63 -18.48 -2.70
CA SER A 62 -2.07 -18.86 -4.01
C SER A 62 -0.85 -18.01 -4.37
N LYS A 63 -0.20 -18.37 -5.49
CA LYS A 63 0.88 -17.57 -6.07
C LYS A 63 0.40 -16.16 -6.40
N ASP A 64 -0.78 -16.02 -6.98
CA ASP A 64 -1.30 -14.72 -7.46
C ASP A 64 -1.72 -13.80 -6.30
N TRP A 65 -1.93 -14.37 -5.11
CA TRP A 65 -2.17 -13.63 -3.88
C TRP A 65 -0.91 -13.01 -3.27
N THR A 66 0.28 -13.56 -3.56
CA THR A 66 1.53 -13.02 -3.00
C THR A 66 1.85 -11.63 -3.54
N LEU A 67 2.72 -10.89 -2.84
CA LEU A 67 3.27 -9.65 -3.37
C LEU A 67 3.99 -9.90 -4.71
N HIS A 68 3.89 -8.94 -5.62
CA HIS A 68 4.62 -8.94 -6.88
C HIS A 68 6.14 -9.04 -6.61
N PRO A 69 6.93 -9.76 -7.41
CA PRO A 69 8.35 -10.05 -7.09
C PRO A 69 9.24 -8.82 -6.88
N ASP A 70 8.88 -7.67 -7.46
CA ASP A 70 9.59 -6.40 -7.27
C ASP A 70 9.31 -5.76 -5.89
N PHE A 71 8.34 -6.28 -5.15
CA PHE A 71 8.00 -5.82 -3.81
C PHE A 71 8.27 -6.92 -2.79
N ARG A 72 8.97 -6.52 -1.73
CA ARG A 72 9.23 -7.38 -0.59
C ARG A 72 9.08 -6.56 0.67
N ALA A 73 8.22 -7.01 1.58
CA ALA A 73 8.16 -6.47 2.92
C ALA A 73 9.48 -6.76 3.66
N GLU A 74 10.08 -5.73 4.21
CA GLU A 74 11.33 -5.77 4.98
C GLU A 74 11.07 -5.55 6.48
N GLN A 75 12.12 -5.71 7.29
CA GLN A 75 12.02 -5.44 8.72
C GLN A 75 11.69 -3.96 8.96
N GLY A 76 10.61 -3.69 9.69
CA GLY A 76 10.13 -2.34 10.00
C GLY A 76 8.92 -1.93 9.16
N ASP A 77 8.73 -2.56 8.01
CA ASP A 77 7.55 -2.37 7.17
C ASP A 77 6.29 -2.89 7.89
N VAL A 78 5.14 -2.43 7.41
CA VAL A 78 3.82 -2.95 7.76
C VAL A 78 3.35 -3.81 6.60
N LEU A 79 3.07 -5.09 6.86
CA LEU A 79 2.32 -5.94 5.94
C LEU A 79 1.00 -6.28 6.62
N VAL A 80 -0.10 -5.76 6.07
CA VAL A 80 -1.44 -5.94 6.64
C VAL A 80 -2.30 -6.75 5.68
N ARG A 81 -3.12 -7.64 6.24
CA ARG A 81 -4.16 -8.35 5.48
C ARG A 81 -5.48 -7.60 5.56
N ALA A 82 -6.20 -7.55 4.44
CA ALA A 82 -7.50 -6.91 4.34
C ALA A 82 -8.48 -7.80 3.57
N GLU A 83 -9.77 -7.74 3.93
CA GLU A 83 -10.85 -8.43 3.23
C GLU A 83 -11.85 -7.45 2.61
N LEU A 84 -11.80 -6.19 3.04
CA LEU A 84 -12.68 -5.12 2.59
C LEU A 84 -11.94 -4.16 1.63
N PRO A 85 -12.66 -3.45 0.76
CA PRO A 85 -12.03 -2.47 -0.13
C PRO A 85 -11.26 -1.38 0.62
N ASP A 86 -11.81 -0.87 1.73
CA ASP A 86 -11.08 0.05 2.60
C ASP A 86 -9.99 -0.71 3.36
N ALA A 87 -8.73 -0.33 3.14
CA ALA A 87 -7.58 -0.94 3.79
C ALA A 87 -7.55 -0.74 5.31
N PHE A 88 -8.29 0.22 5.87
CA PHE A 88 -8.41 0.42 7.32
C PHE A 88 -9.56 -0.40 7.93
N ALA A 89 -10.63 -0.65 7.18
CA ALA A 89 -11.79 -1.36 7.68
C ALA A 89 -11.47 -2.83 8.00
N GLY A 90 -11.61 -3.21 9.27
CA GLY A 90 -11.39 -4.59 9.72
C GLY A 90 -9.93 -5.04 9.70
N SER A 91 -8.98 -4.13 9.51
CA SER A 91 -7.54 -4.42 9.50
C SER A 91 -6.82 -3.73 10.67
N GLU A 92 -5.55 -4.12 10.90
CA GLU A 92 -4.70 -3.47 11.90
C GLU A 92 -3.93 -2.26 11.37
N LEU A 93 -4.19 -1.82 10.13
CA LEU A 93 -3.38 -0.82 9.42
C LEU A 93 -3.27 0.50 10.21
N ALA A 94 -4.39 1.08 10.62
CA ALA A 94 -4.40 2.34 11.36
C ALA A 94 -3.63 2.23 12.69
N ALA A 95 -3.89 1.16 13.45
CA ALA A 95 -3.22 0.91 14.72
C ALA A 95 -1.70 0.78 14.54
N GLN A 96 -1.25 0.05 13.52
CA GLN A 96 0.17 -0.13 13.22
C GLN A 96 0.86 1.17 12.78
N LEU A 97 0.18 2.01 12.01
CA LEU A 97 0.71 3.31 11.58
C LEU A 97 0.76 4.31 12.74
N HIS A 98 -0.26 4.37 13.59
CA HIS A 98 -0.28 5.23 14.78
C HIS A 98 0.77 4.81 15.82
N ALA A 99 0.98 3.50 16.01
CA ALA A 99 2.03 3.00 16.90
C ALA A 99 3.44 3.46 16.47
N ARG A 100 3.61 3.76 15.18
CA ARG A 100 4.84 4.32 14.59
C ARG A 100 4.80 5.85 14.47
N ALA A 101 3.81 6.49 15.10
CA ALA A 101 3.57 7.94 15.10
C ALA A 101 3.38 8.54 13.68
N VAL A 102 2.94 7.74 12.71
CA VAL A 102 2.68 8.21 11.35
C VAL A 102 1.54 9.23 11.36
N GLN A 103 1.72 10.32 10.62
CA GLN A 103 0.75 11.41 10.48
C GLN A 103 0.41 11.72 9.03
N ARG A 104 1.31 11.38 8.09
CA ARG A 104 1.19 11.70 6.67
C ARG A 104 1.30 10.42 5.86
N LEU A 105 0.37 10.23 4.94
CA LEU A 105 0.31 9.07 4.07
C LEU A 105 0.47 9.50 2.62
N HIS A 106 1.36 8.78 1.95
CA HIS A 106 1.56 8.81 0.51
C HIS A 106 1.04 7.50 -0.05
N LEU A 107 0.24 7.52 -1.11
CA LEU A 107 -0.39 6.32 -1.65
C LEU A 107 0.17 5.95 -3.03
N LEU A 108 0.43 4.67 -3.21
CA LEU A 108 0.64 4.02 -4.50
C LEU A 108 -0.49 3.02 -4.73
N ALA A 109 -1.33 3.31 -5.70
CA ALA A 109 -2.48 2.49 -6.05
C ALA A 109 -2.77 2.59 -7.54
N LEU A 110 -3.39 1.54 -8.10
CA LEU A 110 -3.90 1.60 -9.46
C LEU A 110 -5.11 2.54 -9.49
N SER A 111 -5.15 3.41 -10.50
CA SER A 111 -6.24 4.38 -10.65
C SER A 111 -7.58 3.71 -10.93
N GLY A 112 -8.66 4.28 -10.38
CA GLY A 112 -10.03 3.79 -10.61
C GLY A 112 -10.37 2.48 -9.88
N THR A 113 -9.57 2.08 -8.90
CA THR A 113 -9.88 0.92 -8.06
C THR A 113 -10.81 1.30 -6.91
N PRO A 114 -11.80 0.46 -6.55
CA PRO A 114 -12.65 0.70 -5.38
C PRO A 114 -11.85 0.81 -4.08
N ALA A 115 -10.73 0.08 -3.98
CA ALA A 115 -9.85 0.11 -2.81
C ALA A 115 -9.20 1.47 -2.60
N LEU A 116 -8.76 2.14 -3.68
CA LEU A 116 -8.20 3.49 -3.61
C LEU A 116 -9.23 4.49 -3.07
N ASP A 117 -10.42 4.53 -3.66
CA ASP A 117 -11.46 5.50 -3.27
C ASP A 117 -11.90 5.30 -1.81
N ALA A 118 -12.13 4.04 -1.42
CA ALA A 118 -12.54 3.69 -0.05
C ALA A 118 -11.45 4.04 0.98
N THR A 119 -10.20 3.66 0.69
CA THR A 119 -9.07 3.92 1.61
C THR A 119 -8.79 5.41 1.74
N LEU A 120 -8.89 6.20 0.65
CA LEU A 120 -8.74 7.66 0.70
C LEU A 120 -9.79 8.33 1.57
N ALA A 121 -11.05 7.89 1.45
CA ALA A 121 -12.14 8.42 2.27
C ALA A 121 -11.89 8.16 3.77
N SER A 122 -11.50 6.93 4.13
CA SER A 122 -11.29 6.55 5.52
C SER A 122 -9.97 7.05 6.11
N ALA A 123 -8.93 7.30 5.31
CA ALA A 123 -7.65 7.81 5.82
C ALA A 123 -7.79 9.13 6.62
N GLY A 124 -8.66 10.03 6.15
CA GLY A 124 -8.95 11.28 6.86
C GLY A 124 -9.67 11.06 8.20
N GLU A 125 -10.58 10.08 8.25
CA GLU A 125 -11.29 9.69 9.48
C GLU A 125 -10.35 9.07 10.52
N GLN A 126 -9.31 8.37 10.07
CA GLN A 126 -8.22 7.86 10.91
C GLN A 126 -7.22 8.96 11.32
N GLY A 127 -7.41 10.21 10.89
CA GLY A 127 -6.57 11.35 11.29
C GLY A 127 -5.24 11.45 10.53
N PHE A 128 -5.08 10.73 9.42
CA PHE A 128 -3.93 10.87 8.53
C PHE A 128 -4.13 12.02 7.54
N ARG A 129 -3.04 12.72 7.20
CA ARG A 129 -3.02 13.67 6.09
C ARG A 129 -2.55 12.96 4.84
N ILE A 130 -3.36 12.97 3.79
CA ILE A 130 -2.94 12.46 2.49
C ILE A 130 -2.07 13.51 1.80
N GLU A 131 -0.91 13.10 1.33
CA GLU A 131 0.02 13.89 0.54
C GLU A 131 0.28 13.21 -0.80
N SER A 132 0.46 14.01 -1.84
CA SER A 132 0.89 13.51 -3.14
C SER A 132 2.36 13.11 -3.08
N LEU A 133 2.72 12.03 -3.76
CA LEU A 133 4.12 11.74 -4.04
C LEU A 133 4.63 12.83 -4.98
N GLU A 134 5.40 13.78 -4.45
CA GLU A 134 6.17 14.71 -5.27
C GLU A 134 7.21 13.89 -6.04
N VAL A 135 7.00 13.73 -7.35
CA VAL A 135 8.04 13.22 -8.26
C VAL A 135 9.06 14.33 -8.39
N PRO A 136 10.32 14.18 -7.92
CA PRO A 136 11.35 15.13 -8.26
C PRO A 136 11.50 15.12 -9.79
N ALA A 137 11.28 16.28 -10.40
CA ALA A 137 11.40 16.49 -11.85
C ALA A 137 12.81 16.20 -12.36
#